data_AF-A0A6P1EWL9-F1
#
_entry.id   AF-A0A6P1EWL9-F1
#
_cell.length_a   1.000
_cell.length_b   1.000
_cell.length_c   1.000
_cell.angle_alpha   90.00
_cell.angle_beta   90.00
_cell.angle_gamma   90.00
#
_symmetry.space_group_name_H-M   'P 1'
#
loop_
_entity.id
_entity.type
_entity.pdbx_description
1 polymer ?
#
loop_
_entity_poly.entity_id
_entity_poly.type
_entity_poly.pdbx_seq_one_letter_code
_entity_poly.pdbx_strand_id
1 'polypeptide(L)'
;MTTLLTRPAPALPGSTAVPTGTAPTTPGTTPEPRSPRSPRTRLRTLATWIVTAAVAALVVAALLFHLSGGRWFIVQTPSMGTAAPVGTLVLTAPTPLADIRVGDVVSFHPSTTPDETYTHRVVDLAADGTLVTRGDINGATDPWATGAEQLIGKVVVALPGVGWLAKGLPMLLAGSVLVLLLSRLLASPTHRAAMRVLGISLVASFTVFVLRPFVGIVVLEATVEDGQTDASLVSVGLLPIRVTAVGGTHADLVSGQVGSIQVPANGEDFYNVSSALHLPLWGWILFGAVCAAPVLWTVLVGLPAGDEPRGEHGRRARTTQTAQTETTEPEPEPAR
;
A
#
# COMPACT_ATOMS: atom_id res chain seq x y z
N MET A 1 76.11 -2.22 46.75
CA MET A 1 75.73 -0.85 47.13
C MET A 1 74.49 -0.91 48.01
N THR A 2 74.64 -0.57 49.29
CA THR A 2 74.00 0.60 49.93
C THR A 2 72.49 0.80 49.65
N THR A 3 71.54 0.92 50.58
CA THR A 3 71.46 1.00 52.08
C THR A 3 69.95 1.17 52.43
N LEU A 4 69.50 1.13 53.70
CA LEU A 4 69.14 -0.05 54.50
C LEU A 4 68.06 0.38 55.54
N LEU A 5 67.29 -0.59 56.09
CA LEU A 5 66.30 -0.43 57.18
C LEU A 5 65.08 0.50 56.89
N THR A 6 63.94 0.42 57.60
CA THR A 6 63.75 0.14 59.04
C THR A 6 62.44 -0.60 59.36
N ARG A 7 62.48 -1.45 60.39
CA ARG A 7 61.28 -2.00 61.08
C ARG A 7 60.96 -1.09 62.28
N PRO A 8 59.72 -1.05 62.79
CA PRO A 8 59.50 -1.78 64.05
C PRO A 8 58.10 -2.44 64.18
N ALA A 9 57.98 -3.30 65.19
CA ALA A 9 56.71 -3.67 65.83
C ALA A 9 56.84 -3.31 67.33
N PRO A 10 55.75 -2.93 68.02
CA PRO A 10 54.96 -3.90 68.82
C PRO A 10 53.43 -3.70 68.57
N ALA A 11 52.45 -4.24 69.32
CA ALA A 11 52.45 -4.96 70.60
C ALA A 11 51.27 -5.97 70.72
N LEU A 12 51.23 -6.69 71.85
CA LEU A 12 50.06 -7.36 72.47
C LEU A 12 49.46 -6.40 73.54
N PRO A 13 48.29 -6.63 74.19
CA PRO A 13 47.50 -7.88 74.33
C PRO A 13 45.96 -7.70 74.20
N GLY A 14 45.18 -8.76 74.47
CA GLY A 14 43.72 -8.61 74.69
C GLY A 14 42.90 -9.89 74.58
N SER A 15 42.79 -10.66 75.66
CA SER A 15 41.73 -11.68 75.82
C SER A 15 40.49 -11.01 76.41
N THR A 16 39.31 -11.17 75.78
CA THR A 16 38.02 -11.30 76.49
C THR A 16 36.84 -11.70 75.57
N ALA A 17 36.06 -12.65 76.08
CA ALA A 17 34.59 -12.79 76.03
C ALA A 17 33.77 -12.47 74.75
N VAL A 18 32.99 -13.48 74.35
CA VAL A 18 31.80 -13.43 73.49
C VAL A 18 30.73 -12.49 74.08
N PRO A 19 30.02 -11.70 73.24
CA PRO A 19 28.58 -11.92 73.12
C PRO A 19 28.02 -11.88 71.69
N THR A 20 26.92 -12.60 71.54
CA THR A 20 25.99 -12.71 70.40
C THR A 20 25.76 -11.42 69.60
N GLY A 21 25.96 -11.49 68.27
CA GLY A 21 25.57 -10.44 67.33
C GLY A 21 25.29 -11.03 65.94
N THR A 22 24.02 -11.08 65.53
CA THR A 22 23.57 -11.62 64.24
C THR A 22 24.08 -10.76 63.08
N ALA A 23 25.02 -11.29 62.29
CA ALA A 23 25.39 -10.70 61.01
C ALA A 23 24.28 -10.99 59.96
N PRO A 24 23.76 -9.98 59.23
CA PRO A 24 22.81 -10.21 58.15
C PRO A 24 23.54 -10.82 56.94
N THR A 25 23.26 -12.09 56.65
CA THR A 25 23.66 -12.73 55.39
C THR A 25 23.08 -11.94 54.21
N THR A 26 23.95 -11.37 53.39
CA THR A 26 23.57 -10.78 52.10
C THR A 26 22.93 -11.86 51.23
N PRO A 27 21.67 -11.73 50.78
CA PRO A 27 21.06 -12.71 49.89
C PRO A 27 21.82 -12.75 48.57
N GLY A 28 22.28 -13.93 48.17
CA GLY A 28 22.90 -14.11 46.86
C GLY A 28 21.91 -13.77 45.76
N THR A 29 22.29 -12.87 44.86
CA THR A 29 21.49 -12.48 43.70
C THR A 29 21.23 -13.72 42.83
N THR A 30 20.06 -14.32 43.00
CA THR A 30 19.63 -15.48 42.23
C THR A 30 19.49 -15.04 40.77
N PRO A 31 20.04 -15.79 39.78
CA PRO A 31 19.85 -15.44 38.37
C PRO A 31 18.36 -15.47 38.04
N GLU A 32 17.78 -14.30 37.77
CA GLU A 32 16.35 -14.19 37.49
C GLU A 32 15.99 -15.06 36.26
N PRO A 33 15.02 -15.98 36.37
CA PRO A 33 14.69 -16.87 35.27
C PRO A 33 14.10 -16.08 34.11
N ARG A 34 14.86 -15.99 33.01
CA ARG A 34 14.46 -15.29 31.78
C ARG A 34 13.07 -15.75 31.34
N SER A 35 12.09 -14.85 31.44
CA SER A 35 10.69 -15.15 31.14
C SER A 35 10.54 -15.71 29.71
N PRO A 36 9.79 -16.80 29.52
CA PRO A 36 9.64 -17.41 28.20
C PRO A 36 8.92 -16.45 27.26
N ARG A 37 9.62 -16.00 26.22
CA ARG A 37 9.06 -15.10 25.19
C ARG A 37 7.72 -15.63 24.67
N SER A 38 6.67 -14.82 24.82
CA SER A 38 5.29 -15.20 24.51
C SER A 38 5.14 -15.80 23.11
N PRO A 39 4.22 -16.76 22.89
CA PRO A 39 4.03 -17.38 21.58
C PRO A 39 3.64 -16.35 20.50
N ARG A 40 2.93 -15.28 20.88
CA ARG A 40 2.59 -14.15 19.98
C ARG A 40 3.83 -13.44 19.45
N THR A 41 4.88 -13.30 20.27
CA THR A 41 6.15 -12.68 19.84
C THR A 41 6.88 -13.56 18.82
N ARG A 42 6.88 -14.89 19.01
CA ARG A 42 7.52 -15.84 18.08
C ARG A 42 6.80 -15.88 16.73
N LEU A 43 5.46 -15.96 16.74
CA LEU A 43 4.65 -15.94 15.53
C LEU A 43 4.86 -14.66 14.72
N ARG A 44 4.90 -13.48 15.37
CA ARG A 44 5.17 -12.20 14.69
C ARG A 44 6.54 -12.19 14.03
N THR A 45 7.59 -12.63 14.73
CA THR A 45 8.95 -12.69 14.16
C THR A 45 9.03 -13.66 12.98
N LEU A 46 8.38 -14.84 13.07
CA LEU A 46 8.31 -15.79 11.95
C LEU A 46 7.58 -15.18 10.74
N ALA A 47 6.43 -14.53 10.95
CA ALA A 47 5.70 -13.85 9.89
C ALA A 47 6.53 -12.74 9.22
N THR A 48 7.28 -11.95 9.99
CA THR A 48 8.22 -10.96 9.43
C THR A 48 9.28 -11.63 8.55
N TRP A 49 9.93 -12.71 9.01
CA TRP A 49 10.92 -13.42 8.20
C TRP A 49 10.34 -14.01 6.92
N ILE A 50 9.13 -14.57 6.96
CA ILE A 50 8.42 -15.09 5.78
C ILE A 50 8.15 -13.97 4.78
N VAL A 51 7.63 -12.82 5.22
CA VAL A 51 7.38 -11.66 4.35
C VAL A 51 8.69 -11.12 3.76
N THR A 52 9.74 -10.99 4.57
CA THR A 52 11.06 -10.54 4.08
C THR A 52 11.65 -11.51 3.05
N ALA A 53 11.56 -12.82 3.27
CA ALA A 53 12.03 -13.83 2.33
C ALA A 53 11.22 -13.81 1.02
N ALA A 54 9.89 -13.67 1.10
CA ALA A 54 9.02 -13.57 -0.07
C ALA A 54 9.31 -12.31 -0.91
N VAL A 55 9.51 -11.16 -0.26
CA VAL A 55 9.90 -9.90 -0.93
C VAL A 55 11.29 -10.03 -1.57
N ALA A 56 12.25 -10.62 -0.87
CA ALA A 56 13.59 -10.85 -1.43
C ALA A 56 13.55 -11.77 -2.65
N ALA A 57 12.80 -12.88 -2.59
CA ALA A 57 12.60 -13.78 -3.72
C ALA A 57 11.94 -13.09 -4.93
N LEU A 58 10.93 -12.24 -4.69
CA LEU A 58 10.28 -11.45 -5.74
C LEU A 58 11.24 -10.45 -6.40
N VAL A 59 12.08 -9.78 -5.62
CA VAL A 59 13.11 -8.86 -6.14
C VAL A 59 14.16 -9.61 -6.98
N VAL A 60 14.61 -10.78 -6.52
CA VAL A 60 15.54 -11.63 -7.30
C VAL A 60 14.87 -12.11 -8.61
N ALA A 61 13.62 -12.56 -8.57
CA ALA A 61 12.89 -12.98 -9.76
C ALA A 61 12.70 -11.83 -10.76
N ALA A 62 12.33 -10.65 -10.30
CA ALA A 62 12.20 -9.45 -11.14
C ALA A 62 13.55 -9.02 -11.75
N LEU A 63 14.64 -9.11 -10.99
CA LEU A 63 15.99 -8.82 -11.48
C LEU A 63 16.43 -9.85 -12.55
N LEU A 64 16.22 -11.14 -12.30
CA LEU A 64 16.54 -12.20 -13.28
C LEU A 64 15.74 -12.04 -14.58
N PHE A 65 14.44 -11.73 -14.48
CA PHE A 65 13.59 -11.44 -15.63
C PHE A 65 14.10 -10.22 -16.41
N HIS A 66 14.49 -9.14 -15.72
CA HIS A 66 15.03 -7.96 -16.39
C HIS A 66 16.39 -8.24 -17.07
N LEU A 67 17.27 -9.00 -16.41
CA LEU A 67 18.56 -9.41 -16.95
C LEU A 67 18.44 -10.36 -18.15
N SER A 68 17.35 -11.11 -18.28
CA SER A 68 17.05 -11.89 -19.49
C SER A 68 16.48 -11.04 -20.63
N GLY A 69 16.55 -9.70 -20.55
CA GLY A 69 15.95 -8.75 -21.49
C GLY A 69 14.43 -8.58 -21.32
N GLY A 70 13.84 -9.17 -20.28
CA GLY A 70 12.42 -9.03 -19.97
C GLY A 70 12.03 -7.58 -19.68
N ARG A 71 10.94 -7.14 -20.33
CA ARG A 71 10.35 -5.81 -20.15
C ARG A 71 8.95 -5.96 -19.55
N TRP A 72 8.49 -4.93 -18.86
CA TRP A 72 7.13 -4.87 -18.34
C TRP A 72 6.45 -3.60 -18.84
N PHE A 73 5.18 -3.72 -19.20
CA PHE A 73 4.37 -2.62 -19.71
C PHE A 73 3.03 -2.60 -19.00
N ILE A 74 2.37 -1.44 -18.99
CA ILE A 74 1.05 -1.28 -18.41
C ILE A 74 0.10 -0.92 -19.54
N VAL A 75 -0.94 -1.74 -19.75
CA VAL A 75 -1.93 -1.49 -20.80
C VAL A 75 -2.65 -0.16 -20.52
N GLN A 76 -2.68 0.73 -21.51
CA GLN A 76 -3.28 2.07 -21.41
C GLN A 76 -4.56 2.22 -22.23
N THR A 77 -4.73 1.42 -23.29
CA THR A 77 -5.87 1.43 -24.20
C THR A 77 -6.76 0.20 -23.99
N PRO A 78 -8.05 0.23 -24.34
CA PRO A 78 -8.94 -0.91 -24.15
C PRO A 78 -8.75 -2.03 -25.21
N SER A 79 -7.85 -1.90 -26.18
CA SER A 79 -7.81 -2.74 -27.40
C SER A 79 -7.65 -4.25 -27.15
N MET A 80 -7.13 -4.66 -25.99
CA MET A 80 -7.02 -6.07 -25.57
C MET A 80 -8.21 -6.60 -24.76
N GLY A 81 -9.28 -5.82 -24.60
CA GLY A 81 -10.52 -6.23 -23.94
C GLY A 81 -10.33 -6.91 -22.60
N THR A 82 -10.99 -8.05 -22.41
CA THR A 82 -10.91 -8.88 -21.19
C THR A 82 -9.61 -9.67 -21.07
N ALA A 83 -8.84 -9.86 -22.15
CA ALA A 83 -7.58 -10.60 -22.12
C ALA A 83 -6.45 -9.81 -21.44
N ALA A 84 -6.43 -8.49 -21.62
CA ALA A 84 -5.61 -7.58 -20.85
C ALA A 84 -6.29 -6.21 -20.69
N PRO A 85 -7.20 -6.05 -19.70
CA PRO A 85 -7.90 -4.77 -19.46
C PRO A 85 -6.94 -3.61 -19.15
N VAL A 86 -7.43 -2.37 -19.26
CA VAL A 86 -6.65 -1.16 -18.92
C VAL A 86 -6.12 -1.24 -17.49
N GLY A 87 -4.83 -0.95 -17.32
CA GLY A 87 -4.13 -1.12 -16.04
C GLY A 87 -3.67 -2.55 -15.73
N THR A 88 -3.77 -3.48 -16.68
CA THR A 88 -3.03 -4.76 -16.63
C THR A 88 -1.53 -4.50 -16.72
N LEU A 89 -0.75 -5.14 -15.85
CA LEU A 89 0.71 -5.24 -15.99
C LEU A 89 1.01 -6.47 -16.86
N VAL A 90 1.61 -6.26 -18.03
CA VAL A 90 2.10 -7.35 -18.89
C VAL A 90 3.60 -7.50 -18.73
N LEU A 91 4.06 -8.75 -18.62
CA LEU A 91 5.48 -9.12 -18.63
C LEU A 91 5.79 -9.71 -20.00
N THR A 92 6.69 -9.06 -20.73
CA THR A 92 7.07 -9.41 -22.11
C THR A 92 8.50 -9.95 -22.10
N ALA A 93 8.66 -11.21 -22.51
CA ALA A 93 9.97 -11.85 -22.67
C ALA A 93 10.44 -11.70 -24.13
N PRO A 94 11.73 -11.37 -24.38
CA PRO A 94 12.30 -11.44 -25.73
C PRO A 94 12.06 -12.83 -26.32
N THR A 95 11.55 -12.88 -27.54
CA THR A 95 11.22 -14.15 -28.23
C THR A 95 11.52 -13.95 -29.71
N PRO A 96 12.30 -14.84 -30.36
CA PRO A 96 12.56 -14.75 -31.79
C PRO A 96 11.27 -14.76 -32.61
N LEU A 97 11.25 -14.02 -33.72
CA LEU A 97 10.09 -13.93 -34.62
C LEU A 97 9.60 -15.32 -35.07
N ALA A 98 10.53 -16.25 -35.32
CA ALA A 98 10.25 -17.63 -35.74
C ALA A 98 9.57 -18.51 -34.66
N ASP A 99 9.62 -18.11 -33.38
CA ASP A 99 8.98 -18.82 -32.27
C ASP A 99 7.58 -18.25 -31.93
N ILE A 100 7.21 -17.12 -32.53
CA ILE A 100 5.88 -16.50 -32.39
C ILE A 100 4.86 -17.27 -33.23
N ARG A 101 3.65 -17.45 -32.69
CA ARG A 101 2.55 -18.17 -33.36
C ARG A 101 1.28 -17.35 -33.37
N VAL A 102 0.39 -17.66 -34.33
CA VAL A 102 -0.98 -17.15 -34.34
C VAL A 102 -1.65 -17.48 -33.00
N GLY A 103 -2.31 -16.48 -32.41
CA GLY A 103 -2.91 -16.53 -31.08
C GLY A 103 -2.03 -15.95 -29.97
N ASP A 104 -0.72 -15.78 -30.17
CA ASP A 104 0.18 -15.17 -29.19
C ASP A 104 -0.10 -13.67 -29.03
N VAL A 105 0.05 -13.15 -27.80
CA VAL A 105 0.05 -11.71 -27.53
C VAL A 105 1.50 -11.23 -27.52
N VAL A 106 1.81 -10.21 -28.31
CA VAL A 106 3.15 -9.66 -28.49
C VAL A 106 3.17 -8.17 -28.17
N SER A 107 4.27 -7.69 -27.60
CA SER A 107 4.54 -6.25 -27.50
C SER A 107 5.53 -5.84 -28.59
N PHE A 108 5.29 -4.71 -29.23
CA PHE A 108 6.11 -4.21 -30.33
C PHE A 108 6.03 -2.68 -30.45
N HIS A 109 6.96 -2.12 -31.22
CA HIS A 109 6.98 -0.71 -31.61
C HIS A 109 6.49 -0.59 -33.07
N PRO A 110 5.32 0.00 -33.36
CA PRO A 110 4.83 0.12 -34.73
C PRO A 110 5.81 0.91 -35.61
N SER A 111 5.92 0.54 -36.89
CA SER A 111 6.76 1.26 -37.86
C SER A 111 6.32 2.73 -38.07
N THR A 112 5.05 3.03 -37.83
CA THR A 112 4.47 4.38 -37.89
C THR A 112 4.69 5.22 -36.64
N THR A 113 4.87 4.59 -35.47
CA THR A 113 5.03 5.26 -34.17
C THR A 113 6.10 4.56 -33.31
N PRO A 114 7.40 4.65 -33.69
CA PRO A 114 8.46 3.86 -33.05
C PRO A 114 8.65 4.12 -31.55
N ASP A 115 8.31 5.32 -31.08
CA ASP A 115 8.40 5.70 -29.67
C ASP A 115 7.28 5.11 -28.79
N GLU A 116 6.18 4.65 -29.41
CA GLU A 116 5.04 4.05 -28.71
C GLU A 116 5.18 2.52 -28.62
N THR A 117 4.61 1.92 -27.58
CA THR A 117 4.59 0.45 -27.41
C THR A 117 3.16 -0.05 -27.48
N TYR A 118 2.89 -0.89 -28.46
CA TYR A 118 1.60 -1.56 -28.64
C TYR A 118 1.70 -2.99 -28.11
N THR A 119 0.57 -3.56 -27.72
CA THR A 119 0.49 -4.96 -27.27
C THR A 119 -0.81 -5.55 -27.80
N HIS A 120 -0.70 -6.35 -28.84
CA HIS A 120 -1.83 -6.91 -29.60
C HIS A 120 -1.61 -8.41 -29.86
N ARG A 121 -2.67 -9.10 -30.30
CA ARG A 121 -2.62 -10.52 -30.63
C ARG A 121 -2.20 -10.73 -32.08
N VAL A 122 -1.31 -11.68 -32.33
CA VAL A 122 -1.00 -12.16 -33.68
C VAL A 122 -2.21 -12.93 -34.19
N VAL A 123 -2.81 -12.47 -35.29
CA VAL A 123 -3.97 -13.12 -35.91
C VAL A 123 -3.61 -13.87 -37.18
N ASP A 124 -2.50 -13.51 -37.84
CA ASP A 124 -1.97 -14.22 -39.00
C ASP A 124 -0.45 -14.02 -39.14
N LEU A 125 0.18 -14.83 -39.99
CA LEU A 125 1.59 -14.70 -40.40
C LEU A 125 1.63 -14.43 -41.91
N ALA A 126 2.13 -13.26 -42.30
CA ALA A 126 2.22 -12.89 -43.71
C ALA A 126 3.26 -13.75 -44.46
N ALA A 127 3.15 -13.82 -45.79
CA ALA A 127 4.00 -14.64 -46.64
C ALA A 127 5.49 -14.23 -46.64
N ASP A 128 5.80 -13.00 -46.20
CA ASP A 128 7.17 -12.49 -46.00
C ASP A 128 7.73 -12.79 -44.60
N GLY A 129 6.95 -13.46 -43.74
CA GLY A 129 7.30 -13.80 -42.36
C GLY A 129 6.96 -12.71 -41.33
N THR A 130 6.35 -11.58 -41.72
CA THR A 130 5.91 -10.55 -40.78
C THR A 130 4.64 -10.97 -40.02
N LEU A 131 4.47 -10.47 -38.79
CA LEU A 131 3.28 -10.74 -37.99
C LEU A 131 2.15 -9.77 -38.39
N VAL A 132 0.96 -10.31 -38.60
CA VAL A 132 -0.28 -9.53 -38.68
C VAL A 132 -0.90 -9.49 -37.29
N THR A 133 -0.94 -8.30 -36.68
CA THR A 133 -1.47 -8.11 -35.32
C THR A 133 -2.84 -7.43 -35.32
N ARG A 134 -3.61 -7.66 -34.25
CA ARG A 134 -4.90 -7.02 -34.00
C ARG A 134 -5.19 -6.96 -32.50
N GLY A 135 -5.73 -5.86 -32.01
CA GLY A 135 -6.31 -5.81 -30.65
C GLY A 135 -7.56 -6.69 -30.56
N ASP A 136 -7.72 -7.47 -29.49
CA ASP A 136 -8.82 -8.43 -29.32
C ASP A 136 -10.24 -7.84 -29.49
N ILE A 137 -10.43 -6.53 -29.28
CA ILE A 137 -11.71 -5.83 -29.49
C ILE A 137 -11.73 -4.91 -30.71
N ASN A 138 -10.65 -4.84 -31.50
CA ASN A 138 -10.57 -4.00 -32.68
C ASN A 138 -11.25 -4.69 -33.88
N GLY A 139 -12.12 -3.99 -34.61
CA GLY A 139 -12.82 -4.54 -35.78
C GLY A 139 -11.90 -4.85 -36.98
N ALA A 140 -10.79 -4.12 -37.12
CA ALA A 140 -9.81 -4.27 -38.20
C ALA A 140 -8.44 -4.72 -37.67
N THR A 141 -7.66 -5.39 -38.51
CA THR A 141 -6.22 -5.66 -38.26
C THR A 141 -5.43 -4.37 -38.23
N ASP A 142 -4.30 -4.39 -37.53
CA ASP A 142 -3.38 -3.25 -37.52
C ASP A 142 -2.85 -2.97 -38.95
N PRO A 143 -2.67 -1.71 -39.35
CA PRO A 143 -2.28 -1.35 -40.73
C PRO A 143 -0.77 -1.49 -41.01
N TRP A 144 0.02 -1.88 -40.00
CA TRP A 144 1.46 -2.09 -40.10
C TRP A 144 1.81 -3.58 -40.00
N ALA A 145 2.84 -3.99 -40.74
CA ALA A 145 3.46 -5.30 -40.58
C ALA A 145 4.47 -5.26 -39.43
N THR A 146 4.39 -6.21 -38.49
CA THR A 146 5.33 -6.28 -37.35
C THR A 146 6.43 -7.30 -37.65
N GLY A 147 7.61 -6.81 -38.02
CA GLY A 147 8.81 -7.62 -38.26
C GLY A 147 9.68 -7.80 -37.01
N ALA A 148 10.86 -8.41 -37.19
CA ALA A 148 11.80 -8.70 -36.11
C ALA A 148 12.39 -7.44 -35.43
N GLU A 149 12.51 -6.33 -36.16
CA GLU A 149 13.02 -5.05 -35.61
C GLU A 149 11.99 -4.33 -34.74
N GLN A 150 10.70 -4.50 -35.06
CA GLN A 150 9.58 -3.91 -34.31
C GLN A 150 9.25 -4.72 -33.06
N LEU A 151 9.44 -6.05 -33.11
CA LEU A 151 9.09 -6.98 -32.04
C LEU A 151 9.95 -6.78 -30.79
N ILE A 152 9.31 -6.44 -29.67
CA ILE A 152 9.96 -6.43 -28.34
C ILE A 152 9.98 -7.85 -27.76
N GLY A 153 8.91 -8.61 -27.99
CA GLY A 153 8.79 -10.00 -27.58
C GLY A 153 7.36 -10.44 -27.28
N LYS A 154 7.24 -11.62 -26.67
CA LYS A 154 5.97 -12.27 -26.33
C LYS A 154 5.55 -11.96 -24.91
N VAL A 155 4.26 -11.65 -24.70
CA VAL A 155 3.68 -11.54 -23.35
C VAL A 155 3.60 -12.92 -22.73
N VAL A 156 4.35 -13.13 -21.65
CA VAL A 156 4.41 -14.41 -20.91
C VAL A 156 3.50 -14.42 -19.68
N VAL A 157 3.20 -13.25 -19.12
CA VAL A 157 2.28 -13.09 -17.98
C VAL A 157 1.48 -11.80 -18.14
N ALA A 158 0.17 -11.87 -17.92
CA ALA A 158 -0.70 -10.71 -17.78
C ALA A 158 -1.28 -10.69 -16.36
N LEU A 159 -1.15 -9.56 -15.66
CA LEU A 159 -1.63 -9.35 -14.29
C LEU A 159 -2.64 -8.19 -14.25
N PRO A 160 -3.95 -8.46 -14.44
CA PRO A 160 -4.98 -7.43 -14.40
C PRO A 160 -4.96 -6.62 -13.10
N GLY A 161 -5.16 -5.31 -13.21
CA GLY A 161 -5.15 -4.37 -12.09
C GLY A 161 -3.78 -4.06 -11.46
N VAL A 162 -2.77 -4.91 -11.61
CA VAL A 162 -1.44 -4.69 -10.99
C VAL A 162 -0.72 -3.45 -11.54
N GLY A 163 -0.98 -3.08 -12.79
CA GLY A 163 -0.47 -1.84 -13.38
C GLY A 163 -1.00 -0.57 -12.70
N TRP A 164 -2.20 -0.61 -12.09
CA TRP A 164 -2.68 0.50 -11.26
C TRP A 164 -1.87 0.65 -9.97
N LEU A 165 -1.45 -0.47 -9.34
CA LEU A 165 -0.55 -0.42 -8.19
C LEU A 165 0.83 0.12 -8.58
N ALA A 166 1.37 -0.31 -9.73
CA ALA A 166 2.65 0.18 -10.25
C ALA A 166 2.61 1.70 -10.55
N LYS A 167 1.53 2.21 -11.15
CA LYS A 167 1.32 3.66 -11.36
C LYS A 167 1.13 4.43 -10.06
N GLY A 168 0.43 3.85 -9.07
CA GLY A 168 0.16 4.50 -7.78
C GLY A 168 1.35 4.52 -6.82
N LEU A 169 2.23 3.53 -6.87
CA LEU A 169 3.30 3.35 -5.89
C LEU A 169 4.24 4.57 -5.78
N PRO A 170 4.71 5.22 -6.87
CA PRO A 170 5.49 6.45 -6.76
C PRO A 170 4.76 7.61 -6.06
N MET A 171 3.47 7.81 -6.36
CA MET A 171 2.64 8.85 -5.73
C MET A 171 2.43 8.57 -4.23
N LEU A 172 2.12 7.32 -3.89
CA LEU A 172 1.95 6.86 -2.51
C LEU A 172 3.24 7.02 -1.70
N LEU A 173 4.39 6.64 -2.27
CA LEU A 173 5.70 6.77 -1.62
C LEU A 173 6.09 8.24 -1.43
N ALA A 174 6.01 9.06 -2.49
CA ALA A 174 6.37 10.48 -2.40
C ALA A 174 5.47 11.24 -1.40
N GLY A 175 4.15 11.03 -1.47
CA GLY A 175 3.21 11.63 -0.53
C GLY A 175 3.40 11.12 0.90
N SER A 176 3.65 9.82 1.10
CA SER A 176 3.91 9.27 2.44
C SER A 176 5.21 9.80 3.03
N VAL A 177 6.27 9.93 2.23
CA VAL A 177 7.54 10.55 2.66
C VAL A 177 7.31 12.01 3.05
N LEU A 178 6.57 12.77 2.26
CA LEU A 178 6.21 14.17 2.58
C LEU A 178 5.44 14.26 3.91
N VAL A 179 4.40 13.43 4.11
CA VAL A 179 3.64 13.34 5.37
C VAL A 179 4.55 12.97 6.55
N LEU A 180 5.44 12.00 6.37
CA LEU A 180 6.39 11.59 7.41
C LEU A 180 7.37 12.72 7.76
N LEU A 181 7.86 13.48 6.78
CA LEU A 181 8.73 14.65 6.99
C LEU A 181 7.99 15.79 7.69
N LEU A 182 6.83 16.21 7.19
CA LEU A 182 6.02 17.26 7.81
C LEU A 182 5.60 16.90 9.24
N SER A 183 5.31 15.61 9.50
CA SER A 183 5.01 15.15 10.86
C SER A 183 6.18 15.30 11.85
N ARG A 184 7.43 15.50 11.39
CA ARG A 184 8.56 15.76 12.31
C ARG A 184 8.52 17.15 12.93
N LEU A 185 7.80 18.09 12.34
CA LEU A 185 7.67 19.47 12.84
C LEU A 185 6.80 19.58 14.10
N LEU A 186 5.96 18.58 14.38
CA LEU A 186 5.05 18.60 15.52
C LEU A 186 5.72 17.99 16.76
N ALA A 187 5.74 18.74 17.87
CA ALA A 187 6.43 18.35 19.10
C ALA A 187 5.75 17.19 19.88
N SER A 188 4.42 17.08 19.82
CA SER A 188 3.66 16.09 20.61
C SER A 188 3.47 14.74 19.88
N PRO A 189 3.77 13.58 20.52
CA PRO A 189 3.66 12.25 19.91
C PRO A 189 2.28 11.94 19.32
N THR A 190 1.23 12.32 20.03
CA THR A 190 -0.18 12.06 19.68
C THR A 190 -0.59 12.78 18.39
N HIS A 191 -0.24 14.07 18.24
CA HIS A 191 -0.52 14.83 17.02
C HIS A 191 0.33 14.32 15.83
N ARG A 192 1.59 13.89 16.07
CA ARG A 192 2.39 13.23 15.02
C ARG A 192 1.74 11.95 14.51
N ALA A 193 1.19 11.12 15.39
CA ALA A 193 0.50 9.90 15.01
C ALA A 193 -0.79 10.20 14.23
N ALA A 194 -1.62 11.13 14.72
CA ALA A 194 -2.85 11.55 14.04
C ALA A 194 -2.57 12.12 12.64
N MET A 195 -1.61 13.05 12.50
CA MET A 195 -1.22 13.63 11.21
C MET A 195 -0.68 12.60 10.23
N ARG A 196 0.00 11.55 10.70
CA ARG A 196 0.46 10.45 9.82
C ARG A 196 -0.70 9.63 9.29
N VAL A 197 -1.65 9.24 10.14
CA VAL A 197 -2.83 8.47 9.70
C VAL A 197 -3.67 9.28 8.73
N LEU A 198 -4.00 10.53 9.07
CA LEU A 198 -4.78 11.42 8.21
C LEU A 198 -4.04 11.71 6.89
N GLY A 199 -2.76 12.06 6.96
CA GLY A 199 -1.96 12.39 5.78
C GLY A 199 -1.75 11.21 4.84
N ILE A 200 -1.43 10.01 5.34
CA ILE A 200 -1.28 8.81 4.50
C ILE A 200 -2.62 8.42 3.87
N SER A 201 -3.72 8.53 4.61
CA SER A 201 -5.07 8.28 4.08
C SER A 201 -5.43 9.28 2.98
N LEU A 202 -5.11 10.57 3.17
CA LEU A 202 -5.32 11.61 2.16
C LEU A 202 -4.47 11.37 0.90
N VAL A 203 -3.21 10.97 1.05
CA VAL A 203 -2.31 10.59 -0.06
C VAL A 203 -2.86 9.39 -0.83
N ALA A 204 -3.41 8.38 -0.14
CA ALA A 204 -4.05 7.23 -0.77
C ALA A 204 -5.30 7.65 -1.57
N SER A 205 -6.21 8.41 -0.95
CA SER A 205 -7.42 8.93 -1.61
C SER A 205 -7.10 9.82 -2.80
N PHE A 206 -6.09 10.70 -2.69
CA PHE A 206 -5.64 11.56 -3.78
C PHE A 206 -5.04 10.75 -4.94
N THR A 207 -4.25 9.71 -4.64
CA THR A 207 -3.68 8.82 -5.66
C THR A 207 -4.79 8.08 -6.41
N VAL A 208 -5.79 7.55 -5.70
CA VAL A 208 -6.99 6.93 -6.29
C VAL A 208 -7.77 7.92 -7.16
N PHE A 209 -7.95 9.17 -6.69
CA PHE A 209 -8.68 10.21 -7.43
C PHE A 209 -7.99 10.61 -8.73
N VAL A 210 -6.65 10.74 -8.73
CA VAL A 210 -5.86 11.08 -9.92
C VAL A 210 -5.83 9.93 -10.92
N LEU A 211 -5.64 8.68 -10.45
CA LEU A 211 -5.51 7.51 -11.34
C LEU A 211 -6.86 6.97 -11.84
N ARG A 212 -7.96 7.23 -11.11
CA ARG A 212 -9.32 6.71 -11.40
C ARG A 212 -9.36 5.20 -11.74
N PRO A 213 -8.71 4.32 -10.95
CA PRO A 213 -8.50 2.91 -11.34
C PRO A 213 -9.77 2.06 -11.33
N PHE A 214 -10.85 2.53 -10.69
CA PHE A 214 -12.01 1.70 -10.37
C PHE A 214 -13.15 1.77 -11.40
N VAL A 215 -13.39 2.93 -12.00
CA VAL A 215 -14.53 3.19 -12.87
C VAL A 215 -14.07 4.04 -14.05
N GLY A 216 -14.38 3.57 -15.26
CA GLY A 216 -14.19 4.31 -16.50
C GLY A 216 -14.85 3.54 -17.64
N ILE A 217 -15.36 4.29 -18.62
CA ILE A 217 -16.00 3.78 -19.83
C ILE A 217 -15.35 4.49 -21.01
N VAL A 218 -15.10 3.76 -22.09
CA VAL A 218 -14.71 4.33 -23.38
C VAL A 218 -15.76 3.93 -24.41
N VAL A 219 -16.20 4.89 -25.24
CA VAL A 219 -17.03 4.60 -26.41
C VAL A 219 -16.11 4.15 -27.54
N LEU A 220 -16.39 2.98 -28.11
CA LEU A 220 -15.66 2.44 -29.25
C LEU A 220 -16.26 2.92 -30.57
N GLU A 221 -17.59 2.83 -30.67
CA GLU A 221 -18.37 3.18 -31.85
C GLU A 221 -19.79 3.57 -31.43
N ALA A 222 -20.44 4.43 -32.21
CA ALA A 222 -21.85 4.75 -32.07
C ALA A 222 -22.49 4.79 -33.46
N THR A 223 -23.31 3.78 -33.76
CA THR A 223 -24.04 3.65 -35.02
C THR A 223 -25.48 4.10 -34.83
N VAL A 224 -26.08 4.73 -35.85
CA VAL A 224 -27.49 5.13 -35.83
C VAL A 224 -28.26 4.24 -36.80
N GLU A 225 -29.21 3.46 -36.28
CA GLU A 225 -30.04 2.54 -37.03
C GLU A 225 -31.51 2.71 -36.59
N ASP A 226 -32.43 2.86 -37.55
CA ASP A 226 -33.87 3.06 -37.33
C ASP A 226 -34.27 4.13 -36.28
N GLY A 227 -33.45 5.18 -36.15
CA GLY A 227 -33.69 6.28 -35.20
C GLY A 227 -33.36 5.92 -33.74
N GLN A 228 -32.61 4.85 -33.50
CA GLN A 228 -31.93 4.56 -32.24
C GLN A 228 -30.41 4.65 -32.47
N THR A 229 -29.66 5.08 -31.46
CA THR A 229 -28.18 5.05 -31.50
C THR A 229 -27.72 3.83 -30.71
N ASP A 230 -27.12 2.84 -31.38
CA ASP A 230 -26.44 1.75 -30.70
C ASP A 230 -24.99 2.14 -30.42
N ALA A 231 -24.65 2.29 -29.14
CA ALA A 231 -23.32 2.69 -28.69
C ALA A 231 -22.57 1.48 -28.13
N SER A 232 -21.50 1.09 -28.81
CA SER A 232 -20.56 0.07 -28.32
C SER A 232 -19.60 0.69 -27.33
N LEU A 233 -19.61 0.18 -26.10
CA LEU A 233 -18.86 0.68 -24.95
C LEU A 233 -17.92 -0.40 -24.41
N VAL A 234 -16.81 0.00 -23.80
CA VAL A 234 -15.92 -0.89 -23.05
C VAL A 234 -15.65 -0.35 -21.65
N SER A 235 -15.76 -1.23 -20.65
CA SER A 235 -15.38 -0.90 -19.27
C SER A 235 -13.86 -0.95 -19.11
N VAL A 236 -13.26 0.17 -18.69
CA VAL A 236 -11.81 0.30 -18.44
C VAL A 236 -11.46 0.39 -16.95
N GLY A 237 -12.48 0.38 -16.08
CA GLY A 237 -12.32 0.33 -14.63
C GLY A 237 -12.03 -1.09 -14.11
N LEU A 238 -11.48 -1.18 -12.90
CA LEU A 238 -11.25 -2.45 -12.20
C LEU A 238 -12.55 -3.05 -11.61
N LEU A 239 -13.56 -2.23 -11.31
CA LEU A 239 -14.81 -2.68 -10.68
C LEU A 239 -15.92 -2.92 -11.72
N PRO A 240 -16.81 -3.91 -11.49
CA PRO A 240 -18.02 -4.08 -12.29
C PRO A 240 -18.92 -2.83 -12.25
N ILE A 241 -19.43 -2.45 -13.40
CA ILE A 241 -20.30 -1.29 -13.58
C ILE A 241 -21.57 -1.68 -14.32
N ARG A 242 -22.68 -1.03 -13.97
CA ARG A 242 -23.90 -1.00 -14.78
C ARG A 242 -23.93 0.32 -15.53
N VAL A 243 -24.08 0.25 -16.84
CA VAL A 243 -24.28 1.41 -17.70
C VAL A 243 -25.76 1.48 -18.09
N THR A 244 -26.37 2.65 -17.94
CA THR A 244 -27.81 2.88 -18.16
C THR A 244 -28.02 4.10 -19.05
N ALA A 245 -28.62 3.88 -20.22
CA ALA A 245 -29.12 4.94 -21.09
C ALA A 245 -30.45 5.48 -20.55
N VAL A 246 -30.61 6.81 -20.46
CA VAL A 246 -31.91 7.41 -20.10
C VAL A 246 -32.94 7.11 -21.20
N GLY A 247 -33.96 6.33 -20.85
CA GLY A 247 -34.99 5.87 -21.79
C GLY A 247 -34.57 4.69 -22.69
N GLY A 248 -33.37 4.13 -22.51
CA GLY A 248 -32.82 3.06 -23.32
C GLY A 248 -32.55 1.76 -22.53
N THR A 249 -31.64 0.95 -23.06
CA THR A 249 -31.22 -0.32 -22.45
C THR A 249 -30.12 -0.14 -21.39
N HIS A 250 -29.77 -1.23 -20.71
CA HIS A 250 -28.69 -1.27 -19.73
C HIS A 250 -27.75 -2.44 -19.99
N ALA A 251 -26.46 -2.25 -19.69
CA ALA A 251 -25.42 -3.26 -19.82
C ALA A 251 -24.63 -3.37 -18.50
N ASP A 252 -24.45 -4.60 -18.02
CA ASP A 252 -23.53 -4.92 -16.93
C ASP A 252 -22.18 -5.33 -17.51
N LEU A 253 -21.12 -4.57 -17.17
CA LEU A 253 -19.79 -4.72 -17.73
C LEU A 253 -18.75 -4.97 -16.64
N VAL A 254 -17.97 -6.05 -16.79
CA VAL A 254 -16.73 -6.26 -16.03
C VAL A 254 -15.53 -5.63 -16.74
N SER A 255 -14.38 -5.56 -16.06
CA SER A 255 -13.16 -4.96 -16.61
C SER A 255 -12.75 -5.55 -17.96
N GLY A 256 -12.63 -4.70 -18.98
CA GLY A 256 -12.30 -5.07 -20.35
C GLY A 256 -13.47 -5.62 -21.19
N GLN A 257 -14.66 -5.78 -20.62
CA GLN A 257 -15.83 -6.27 -21.36
C GLN A 257 -16.40 -5.17 -22.26
N VAL A 258 -16.69 -5.54 -23.51
CA VAL A 258 -17.46 -4.73 -24.47
C VAL A 258 -18.94 -5.06 -24.31
N GLY A 259 -19.80 -4.05 -24.42
CA GLY A 259 -21.24 -4.22 -24.56
C GLY A 259 -21.89 -3.03 -25.25
N SER A 260 -23.02 -3.28 -25.89
CA SER A 260 -23.86 -2.27 -26.55
C SER A 260 -24.89 -1.68 -25.59
N ILE A 261 -25.20 -0.40 -25.77
CA ILE A 261 -26.42 0.22 -25.25
C ILE A 261 -27.16 0.93 -26.37
N GLN A 262 -28.44 0.59 -26.52
CA GLN A 262 -29.36 1.34 -27.37
C GLN A 262 -29.84 2.57 -26.63
N VAL A 263 -29.59 3.74 -27.22
CA VAL A 263 -30.01 5.05 -26.73
C VAL A 263 -31.06 5.61 -27.70
N PRO A 264 -32.26 6.00 -27.22
CA PRO A 264 -33.26 6.60 -28.09
C PRO A 264 -32.79 7.97 -28.59
N ALA A 265 -33.06 8.28 -29.87
CA ALA A 265 -32.82 9.60 -30.43
C ALA A 265 -33.80 10.64 -29.84
N ASN A 266 -33.45 11.18 -28.68
CA ASN A 266 -34.05 12.42 -28.19
C ASN A 266 -33.47 13.59 -28.98
N GLY A 267 -34.27 14.63 -29.23
CA GLY A 267 -33.87 15.82 -30.01
C GLY A 267 -32.92 16.78 -29.29
N GLU A 268 -32.01 16.27 -28.45
CA GLU A 268 -30.94 17.02 -27.79
C GLU A 268 -29.59 16.48 -28.25
N ASP A 269 -28.60 17.35 -28.46
CA ASP A 269 -27.27 16.99 -28.98
C ASP A 269 -26.43 16.09 -28.04
N PHE A 270 -26.94 15.75 -26.85
CA PHE A 270 -26.21 15.04 -25.79
C PHE A 270 -26.99 13.85 -25.22
N TYR A 271 -26.43 12.66 -25.38
CA TYR A 271 -26.95 11.43 -24.79
C TYR A 271 -26.54 11.30 -23.32
N ASN A 272 -27.51 11.37 -22.40
CA ASN A 272 -27.28 11.16 -20.98
C ASN A 272 -27.07 9.67 -20.65
N VAL A 273 -25.81 9.21 -20.71
CA VAL A 273 -25.39 7.89 -20.25
C VAL A 273 -24.95 7.98 -18.80
N SER A 274 -25.61 7.23 -17.92
CA SER A 274 -25.27 7.12 -16.51
C SER A 274 -24.52 5.82 -16.22
N SER A 275 -23.61 5.84 -15.26
CA SER A 275 -22.91 4.62 -14.82
C SER A 275 -22.91 4.52 -13.29
N ALA A 276 -23.16 3.31 -12.80
CA ALA A 276 -23.23 2.99 -11.39
C ALA A 276 -22.35 1.77 -11.07
N LEU A 277 -21.78 1.72 -9.86
CA LEU A 277 -21.05 0.55 -9.38
C LEU A 277 -22.02 -0.63 -9.17
N HIS A 278 -21.83 -1.71 -9.92
CA HIS A 278 -22.65 -2.91 -9.81
C HIS A 278 -21.92 -3.98 -8.97
N LEU A 279 -21.66 -3.65 -7.71
CA LEU A 279 -21.00 -4.56 -6.77
C LEU A 279 -22.03 -5.51 -6.13
N PRO A 280 -21.72 -6.82 -6.00
CA PRO A 280 -22.49 -7.71 -5.14
C PRO A 280 -22.37 -7.28 -3.67
N LEU A 281 -23.27 -7.77 -2.81
CA LEU A 281 -23.33 -7.38 -1.39
C LEU A 281 -21.97 -7.49 -0.66
N TRP A 282 -21.22 -8.57 -0.92
CA TRP A 282 -19.88 -8.76 -0.34
C TRP A 282 -18.86 -7.73 -0.84
N GLY A 283 -19.00 -7.24 -2.07
CA GLY A 283 -18.16 -6.21 -2.67
C GLY A 283 -18.36 -4.86 -1.99
N TRP A 284 -19.61 -4.49 -1.68
CA TRP A 284 -19.92 -3.32 -0.86
C TRP A 284 -19.35 -3.41 0.56
N ILE A 285 -19.45 -4.58 1.20
CA ILE A 285 -18.85 -4.81 2.52
C ILE A 285 -17.32 -4.64 2.46
N LEU A 286 -16.66 -5.23 1.47
CA LEU A 286 -15.20 -5.12 1.29
C LEU A 286 -14.77 -3.67 1.01
N PHE A 287 -15.48 -2.96 0.12
CA PHE A 287 -15.22 -1.55 -0.18
C PHE A 287 -15.36 -0.67 1.08
N GLY A 288 -16.45 -0.83 1.82
CA GLY A 288 -16.67 -0.15 3.09
C GLY A 288 -15.59 -0.45 4.12
N ALA A 289 -15.15 -1.71 4.23
CA ALA A 289 -14.07 -2.12 5.15
C ALA A 289 -12.71 -1.50 4.77
N VAL A 290 -12.38 -1.41 3.47
CA VAL A 290 -11.17 -0.74 2.99
C VAL A 290 -11.21 0.76 3.30
N CYS A 291 -12.35 1.43 3.05
CA CYS A 291 -12.54 2.83 3.40
C CYS A 291 -12.48 3.08 4.93
N ALA A 292 -12.97 2.14 5.75
CA ALA A 292 -12.94 2.23 7.20
C ALA A 292 -11.57 1.84 7.81
N ALA A 293 -10.66 1.23 7.06
CA ALA A 293 -9.40 0.69 7.57
C ALA A 293 -8.54 1.72 8.36
N PRO A 294 -8.42 3.00 7.97
CA PRO A 294 -7.68 4.00 8.77
C PRO A 294 -8.30 4.27 10.14
N VAL A 295 -9.64 4.23 10.24
CA VAL A 295 -10.37 4.44 11.50
C VAL A 295 -10.32 3.19 12.37
N LEU A 296 -10.47 2.00 11.77
CA LEU A 296 -10.28 0.73 12.46
C LEU A 296 -8.87 0.61 13.04
N TRP A 297 -7.85 1.08 12.32
CA TRP A 297 -6.47 1.11 12.78
C TRP A 297 -6.27 1.98 14.03
N THR A 298 -6.83 3.20 14.06
CA THR A 298 -6.70 4.09 15.24
C THR A 298 -7.44 3.55 16.45
N VAL A 299 -8.59 2.89 16.26
CA VAL A 299 -9.34 2.22 17.33
C VAL A 299 -8.60 0.99 17.88
N LEU A 300 -8.02 0.16 17.01
CA LEU A 300 -7.34 -1.09 17.41
C LEU A 300 -5.96 -0.89 18.03
N VAL A 301 -5.19 0.08 17.53
CA VAL A 301 -3.80 0.31 17.96
C VAL A 301 -3.70 1.39 19.04
N GLY A 302 -4.67 2.31 19.08
CA GLY A 302 -4.64 3.49 19.94
C GLY A 302 -3.67 4.56 19.43
N LEU A 303 -3.93 5.81 19.79
CA LEU A 303 -2.93 6.87 19.66
C LEU A 303 -1.94 6.78 20.83
N PRO A 304 -0.64 7.06 20.63
CA PRO A 304 0.31 7.15 21.74
C PRO A 304 -0.19 8.18 22.77
N ALA A 305 -0.29 7.77 24.03
CA ALA A 305 -0.57 8.67 25.13
C ALA A 305 0.41 9.83 25.10
N GLY A 306 -0.09 11.06 25.22
CA GLY A 306 0.78 12.20 25.49
C GLY A 306 1.38 12.03 26.88
N ASP A 307 2.66 12.39 27.05
CA ASP A 307 3.24 12.53 28.38
C ASP A 307 2.47 13.64 29.11
N GLU A 308 1.64 13.27 30.09
CA GLU A 308 1.06 14.27 30.98
C GLU A 308 2.19 15.03 31.68
N PRO A 309 2.15 16.38 31.74
CA PRO A 309 3.11 17.15 32.50
C PRO A 309 2.96 16.81 33.99
N ARG A 310 3.82 15.92 34.49
CA ARG A 310 4.03 15.63 35.92
C ARG A 310 4.55 16.89 36.63
N GLY A 311 3.67 17.85 36.90
CA GLY A 311 4.06 19.21 37.31
C GLY A 311 3.21 19.87 38.39
N GLU A 312 1.88 19.75 38.37
CA GLU A 312 1.03 20.62 39.22
C GLU A 312 0.38 19.94 40.44
N HIS A 313 -0.04 18.68 40.34
CA HIS A 313 -0.71 17.99 41.46
C HIS A 313 0.19 17.81 42.70
N GLY A 314 1.51 17.63 42.50
CA GLY A 314 2.47 17.55 43.60
C GLY A 314 2.77 18.89 44.29
N ARG A 315 2.49 20.03 43.64
CA ARG A 315 2.83 21.35 44.19
C ARG A 315 1.72 21.88 45.10
N ARG A 316 0.44 21.69 44.73
CA ARG A 316 -0.71 22.08 45.59
C ARG A 316 -0.70 21.34 46.93
N ALA A 317 -0.49 20.02 46.92
CA ALA A 317 -0.47 19.21 48.15
C ALA A 317 0.56 19.70 49.18
N ARG A 318 1.75 20.11 48.73
CA ARG A 318 2.80 20.61 49.63
C ARG A 318 2.49 22.02 50.15
N THR A 319 1.86 22.91 49.37
CA THR A 319 1.45 24.24 49.85
C THR A 319 0.32 24.16 50.90
N THR A 320 -0.66 23.28 50.72
CA THR A 320 -1.76 23.13 51.69
C THR A 320 -1.28 22.56 53.03
N GLN A 321 -0.31 21.63 53.02
CA GLN A 321 0.20 21.02 54.24
C GLN A 321 1.10 21.97 55.06
N THR A 322 1.90 22.83 54.41
CA THR A 322 2.68 23.85 55.14
C THR A 322 1.76 24.89 55.80
N ALA A 323 0.70 25.32 55.12
CA ALA A 323 -0.24 26.32 55.65
C ALA A 323 -1.09 25.84 56.85
N GLN A 324 -1.27 24.53 57.04
CA GLN A 324 -2.03 23.98 58.17
C GLN A 324 -1.19 23.74 59.43
N THR A 325 0.14 23.89 59.37
CA THR A 325 1.02 23.63 60.53
C THR A 325 1.35 24.91 61.33
N GLU A 326 0.93 26.09 60.85
CA GLU A 326 1.29 27.39 61.41
C GLU A 326 0.13 28.08 62.15
N THR A 327 -1.00 27.41 62.36
CA THR A 327 -2.19 27.96 63.05
C THR A 327 -2.61 27.10 64.25
N THR A 328 -1.76 27.04 65.28
CA THR A 328 -2.15 26.50 66.61
C THR A 328 -1.39 27.24 67.72
N GLU A 329 -1.79 28.48 67.96
CA GLU A 329 -1.40 29.27 69.13
C GLU A 329 -2.49 29.07 70.23
N PRO A 330 -2.14 28.81 71.50
CA PRO A 330 -3.14 28.49 72.53
C PRO A 330 -3.78 29.75 73.13
N GLU A 331 -5.10 29.68 73.32
CA GLU A 331 -5.94 30.70 73.96
C GLU A 331 -5.68 30.79 75.48
N PRO A 332 -5.66 32.00 76.10
CA PRO A 332 -5.40 32.15 77.53
C PRO A 332 -6.65 31.97 78.41
N GLU A 333 -6.50 31.21 79.49
CA GLU A 333 -7.53 30.93 80.49
C GLU A 333 -7.82 32.15 81.40
N PRO A 334 -9.08 32.44 81.78
CA PRO A 334 -9.44 33.59 82.62
C PRO A 334 -9.43 33.25 84.12
N ALA A 335 -8.64 33.98 84.91
CA ALA A 335 -8.65 33.90 86.37
C ALA A 335 -9.14 35.20 87.03
N ARG A 336 -9.88 35.06 88.13
CA ARG A 336 -10.25 36.12 89.08
C ARG A 336 -9.20 36.27 90.18
#